data_AF-A0A9D6I9Y5-F1
#
_entry.id   AF-A0A9D6I9Y5-F1
#
_cell.length_a   1.000
_cell.length_b   1.000
_cell.length_c   1.000
_cell.angle_alpha   90.00
_cell.angle_beta   90.00
_cell.angle_gamma   90.00
#
_symmetry.space_group_name_H-M   'P 1'
#
loop_
_entity.id
_entity.type
_entity.pdbx_description
1 polymer ?
#
loop_
_entity_poly.entity_id
_entity_poly.type
_entity_poly.pdbx_seq_one_letter_code
_entity_poly.pdbx_strand_id
1 'polypeptide(L)'
;MIFRTSSSLFLDYTLSRENISIQVINGTGVLGLGNRLARLITNTGGNVVSVETAESLVEKSELSFHTEKTYTLEKLKKILGFQTRKLEEKGIADIIITIGQDNGELTFF
;
A
#
# COMPACT_ATOMS: atom_id res chain seq x y z
N MET A 1 -7.34 -22.90 27.98
CA MET A 1 -6.69 -22.84 26.65
C MET A 1 -7.40 -21.78 25.84
N ILE A 2 -6.82 -20.58 25.75
CA ILE A 2 -7.43 -19.45 25.03
C ILE A 2 -6.91 -19.53 23.60
N PHE A 3 -7.79 -19.82 22.64
CA PHE A 3 -7.48 -19.72 21.22
C PHE A 3 -7.14 -18.25 20.89
N ARG A 4 -5.85 -17.95 20.70
CA ARG A 4 -5.41 -16.74 20.01
C ARG A 4 -5.50 -17.02 18.51
N THR A 5 -6.69 -16.89 17.94
CA THR A 5 -6.83 -16.88 16.48
C THR A 5 -6.29 -15.55 15.97
N SER A 6 -5.27 -15.61 15.11
CA SER A 6 -4.72 -14.50 14.36
C SER A 6 -5.84 -13.66 13.75
N SER A 7 -5.76 -12.34 13.92
CA SER A 7 -6.72 -11.39 13.37
C SER A 7 -6.57 -11.30 11.85
N SER A 8 -7.13 -12.28 11.16
CA SER A 8 -7.85 -12.15 9.91
C SER A 8 -7.43 -11.06 8.93
N LEU A 9 -6.81 -11.48 7.83
CA LEU A 9 -6.95 -10.87 6.51
C LEU A 9 -8.37 -11.13 5.97
N PHE A 10 -9.42 -10.74 6.71
CA PHE A 10 -10.77 -10.72 6.16
C PHE A 10 -10.87 -9.57 5.14
N LEU A 11 -11.62 -9.82 4.07
CA LEU A 11 -11.99 -8.80 3.11
C LEU A 11 -12.63 -7.62 3.85
N ASP A 12 -12.00 -6.44 3.76
CA ASP A 12 -12.54 -5.20 4.31
C ASP A 12 -13.51 -4.60 3.29
N TYR A 13 -14.80 -4.87 3.48
CA TYR A 13 -15.85 -4.38 2.59
C TYR A 13 -15.92 -2.84 2.51
N THR A 14 -15.28 -2.11 3.42
CA THR A 14 -15.18 -0.65 3.32
C THR A 14 -14.16 -0.25 2.28
N LEU A 15 -12.98 -0.88 2.26
CA LEU A 15 -11.98 -0.69 1.19
C LEU A 15 -12.57 -1.01 -0.18
N SER A 16 -13.25 -2.15 -0.29
CA SER A 16 -13.84 -2.60 -1.56
C SER A 16 -14.93 -1.66 -2.07
N ARG A 17 -15.74 -1.08 -1.17
CA ARG A 17 -16.78 -0.12 -1.57
C ARG A 17 -16.23 1.26 -1.92
N GLU A 18 -15.20 1.74 -1.23
CA GLU A 18 -14.56 3.01 -1.60
C GLU A 18 -13.88 2.91 -2.97
N ASN A 19 -13.37 1.72 -3.33
CA ASN A 19 -12.77 1.42 -4.63
C ASN A 19 -11.66 2.41 -5.05
N ILE A 20 -10.95 2.98 -4.06
CA ILE A 20 -9.86 3.93 -4.27
C ILE A 20 -8.75 3.25 -5.06
N SER A 21 -8.34 3.90 -6.16
CA SER A 21 -7.29 3.37 -7.02
C SER A 21 -5.91 3.51 -6.37
N ILE A 22 -5.17 2.40 -6.36
CA ILE A 22 -3.85 2.30 -5.69
C ILE A 22 -2.79 1.90 -6.72
N GLN A 23 -1.71 2.68 -6.80
CA GLN A 23 -0.48 2.32 -7.50
C GLN A 23 0.57 1.87 -6.49
N VAL A 24 1.34 0.84 -6.83
CA VAL A 24 2.50 0.40 -6.03
C VAL A 24 3.78 0.61 -6.84
N ILE A 25 4.74 1.36 -6.29
CA ILE A 25 6.06 1.59 -6.87
C ILE A 25 7.10 0.90 -5.98
N ASN A 26 7.84 -0.04 -6.56
CA ASN A 26 8.93 -0.73 -5.89
C ASN A 26 10.26 0.00 -6.16
N GLY A 27 10.75 0.76 -5.20
CA GLY A 27 12.06 1.42 -5.23
C GLY A 27 13.15 0.69 -4.45
N THR A 28 12.90 -0.55 -4.01
CA THR A 28 13.81 -1.27 -3.09
C THR A 28 14.96 -2.01 -3.78
N GLY A 29 14.80 -2.35 -5.07
CA GLY A 29 15.67 -3.30 -5.77
C GLY A 29 15.36 -4.78 -5.49
N VAL A 30 14.44 -5.08 -4.57
CA VAL A 30 14.02 -6.46 -4.24
C VAL A 30 12.96 -6.94 -5.22
N LEU A 31 13.27 -8.00 -5.95
CA LEU A 31 12.37 -8.56 -6.96
C LEU A 31 11.07 -9.08 -6.34
N GLY A 32 9.95 -8.71 -6.95
CA GLY A 32 8.62 -9.20 -6.59
C GLY A 32 8.02 -8.60 -5.31
N LEU A 33 8.72 -7.71 -4.60
CA LEU A 33 8.20 -7.07 -3.38
C LEU A 33 6.92 -6.27 -3.64
N GLY A 34 6.91 -5.44 -4.69
CA GLY A 34 5.70 -4.69 -5.11
C GLY A 34 4.49 -5.61 -5.36
N ASN A 35 4.68 -6.74 -6.04
CA ASN A 35 3.62 -7.73 -6.30
C ASN A 35 3.14 -8.47 -5.04
N ARG A 36 4.00 -8.62 -4.02
CA ARG A 36 3.59 -9.19 -2.72
C ARG A 36 2.70 -8.19 -1.98
N LEU A 37 3.10 -6.92 -1.93
CA LEU A 37 2.29 -5.87 -1.33
C LEU A 37 0.95 -5.71 -2.06
N ALA A 38 0.97 -5.67 -3.39
CA ALA A 38 -0.23 -5.57 -4.20
C ALA A 38 -1.23 -6.70 -3.87
N ARG A 39 -0.76 -7.95 -3.81
CA ARG A 39 -1.61 -9.09 -3.43
C ARG A 39 -2.20 -8.95 -2.03
N LEU A 40 -1.42 -8.48 -1.05
CA LEU A 40 -1.95 -8.23 0.30
C LEU A 40 -3.09 -7.21 0.27
N ILE A 41 -2.87 -6.08 -0.42
CA ILE A 41 -3.86 -5.01 -0.53
C ILE A 41 -5.13 -5.51 -1.23
N THR A 42 -4.98 -6.19 -2.37
CA THR A 42 -6.10 -6.79 -3.10
C THR A 42 -6.86 -7.80 -2.24
N ASN A 43 -6.16 -8.68 -1.53
CA ASN A 43 -6.80 -9.66 -0.64
C ASN A 43 -7.55 -9.00 0.53
N THR A 44 -7.13 -7.79 0.94
CA THR A 44 -7.81 -6.99 1.97
C THR A 44 -8.99 -6.20 1.39
N GLY A 45 -9.18 -6.18 0.07
CA GLY A 45 -10.27 -5.47 -0.62
C GLY A 45 -9.89 -4.14 -1.25
N GLY A 46 -8.60 -3.79 -1.29
CA GLY A 46 -8.12 -2.61 -2.00
C GLY A 46 -8.03 -2.81 -3.52
N ASN A 47 -8.16 -1.72 -4.26
CA ASN A 47 -8.12 -1.73 -5.72
C ASN A 47 -6.74 -1.32 -6.25
N VAL A 48 -5.85 -2.30 -6.43
CA VAL A 48 -4.51 -2.06 -7.01
C VAL A 48 -4.61 -2.04 -8.53
N VAL A 49 -4.32 -0.89 -9.14
CA VAL A 49 -4.47 -0.66 -10.59
C VAL A 49 -3.15 -0.71 -11.36
N SER A 50 -2.01 -0.49 -10.69
CA SER A 50 -0.68 -0.60 -11.29
C SER A 50 0.37 -1.04 -10.25
N VAL A 51 1.35 -1.81 -10.72
CA VAL A 51 2.56 -2.17 -9.98
C VAL A 51 3.76 -1.91 -10.86
N GLU A 52 4.65 -1.02 -10.41
CA GLU A 52 5.82 -0.56 -11.15
C GLU A 52 7.09 -0.75 -10.33
N THR A 53 8.23 -0.73 -11.03
CA THR A 53 9.55 -0.66 -10.40
C THR A 53 10.13 0.70 -10.72
N ALA A 54 10.65 1.40 -9.72
CA ALA A 54 11.23 2.73 -9.94
C ALA A 54 12.50 2.62 -10.81
N GLU A 55 12.76 3.66 -11.62
CA GLU A 55 13.96 3.73 -12.48
C GLU A 55 15.26 3.76 -11.66
N SER A 56 15.20 4.32 -10.45
CA SER A 56 16.27 4.37 -9.48
C SER A 56 15.82 3.87 -8.11
N LEU A 57 16.77 3.47 -7.27
CA LEU A 57 16.49 3.11 -5.89
C LEU A 57 15.92 4.32 -5.13
N VAL A 58 14.95 4.05 -4.26
CA VAL A 58 14.29 5.05 -3.41
C VAL A 58 14.64 4.73 -1.96
N GLU A 59 15.18 5.70 -1.22
CA GLU A 59 15.62 5.44 0.16
C GLU A 59 14.44 5.22 1.12
N LYS A 60 13.41 6.07 1.04
CA LYS A 60 12.31 6.12 2.01
C LYS A 60 10.98 5.71 1.42
N SER A 61 10.22 4.95 2.20
CA SER A 61 8.86 4.58 1.86
C SER A 61 7.87 5.71 2.13
N GLU A 62 6.91 5.89 1.23
CA GLU A 62 5.94 6.97 1.29
C GLU A 62 4.56 6.52 0.78
N LEU A 63 3.51 7.06 1.38
CA LEU A 63 2.15 7.07 0.85
C LEU A 63 1.84 8.45 0.30
N SER A 64 1.84 8.59 -1.02
CA SER A 64 1.46 9.83 -1.68
C SER A 64 -0.01 9.77 -2.10
N PHE A 65 -0.79 10.84 -1.90
CA PHE A 65 -2.23 10.82 -2.16
C PHE A 65 -2.76 12.17 -2.65
N HIS A 66 -3.79 12.16 -3.49
CA HIS A 66 -4.44 13.38 -3.97
C HIS A 66 -5.64 13.77 -3.09
N THR A 67 -6.51 12.80 -2.79
CA THR A 67 -7.72 13.02 -2.01
C THR A 67 -7.46 12.78 -0.53
N GLU A 68 -7.58 13.83 0.28
CA GLU A 68 -7.52 13.72 1.73
C GLU A 68 -8.73 12.94 2.29
N LYS A 69 -8.51 12.20 3.39
CA LYS A 69 -9.55 11.61 4.27
C LYS A 69 -10.39 10.45 3.68
N THR A 70 -9.75 9.47 3.05
CA THR A 70 -10.41 8.19 2.74
C THR A 70 -10.15 7.17 3.84
N TYR A 71 -11.09 6.22 4.04
CA TYR A 71 -10.85 5.09 4.92
C TYR A 71 -9.64 4.28 4.45
N THR A 72 -9.50 4.14 3.13
CA THR A 72 -8.36 3.46 2.49
C THR A 72 -7.02 4.06 2.88
N LEU A 73 -6.86 5.39 2.83
CA LEU A 73 -5.61 6.05 3.21
C LEU A 73 -5.27 5.81 4.68
N GLU A 74 -6.23 5.99 5.59
CA GLU A 74 -6.01 5.78 7.02
C GLU A 74 -5.68 4.32 7.35
N LYS A 75 -6.34 3.38 6.66
CA LYS A 75 -6.08 1.94 6.81
C LYS A 75 -4.66 1.58 6.36
N LEU A 76 -4.26 2.05 5.17
CA LEU A 76 -2.91 1.81 4.63
C LEU A 76 -1.84 2.44 5.50
N LYS A 77 -2.05 3.65 6.00
CA LYS A 77 -1.16 4.32 6.95
C LYS A 77 -0.97 3.50 8.23
N LYS A 78 -2.05 2.93 8.77
CA LYS A 78 -1.99 2.08 9.97
C LYS A 78 -1.26 0.75 9.73
N ILE A 79 -1.45 0.14 8.56
CA ILE A 79 -0.83 -1.16 8.22
C ILE A 79 0.65 -1.00 7.89
N LEU A 80 1.02 0.03 7.12
CA LEU A 80 2.36 0.19 6.57
C LEU A 80 3.25 1.09 7.44
N GLY A 81 2.68 2.04 8.18
CA GLY A 81 3.45 2.97 9.01
C GLY A 81 4.28 3.99 8.22
N PHE A 82 4.06 4.12 6.91
CA PHE A 82 4.83 5.03 6.05
C PHE A 82 4.45 6.49 6.29
N GLN A 83 5.40 7.38 5.98
CA GLN A 83 5.11 8.81 5.93
C GLN A 83 4.13 9.10 4.80
N THR A 84 3.29 10.11 4.99
CA THR A 84 2.23 10.45 4.04
C THR A 84 2.51 11.82 3.41
N ARG A 85 2.38 11.93 2.09
CA ARG A 85 2.52 13.20 1.34
C ARG A 85 1.28 13.48 0.50
N LYS A 86 0.77 14.69 0.56
CA LYS A 86 -0.27 15.13 -0.38
C LYS A 86 0.35 15.52 -1.72
N LEU A 87 -0.23 15.04 -2.81
CA LEU A 87 0.11 15.42 -4.17
C LEU A 87 -0.80 16.57 -4.62
N GLU A 88 -0.21 17.59 -5.24
CA GLU A 88 -0.97 18.71 -5.79
C GLU A 88 -1.72 18.31 -7.07
N GLU A 89 -1.11 17.44 -7.88
CA GLU A 89 -1.69 16.95 -9.13
C GLU A 89 -2.18 15.51 -9.02
N LYS A 90 -3.27 15.21 -9.73
CA LYS A 90 -3.81 13.86 -9.80
C LYS A 90 -3.05 13.03 -10.84
N GLY A 91 -2.36 11.99 -10.38
CA GLY A 91 -1.70 11.00 -11.22
C GLY A 91 -2.65 9.91 -11.73
N ILE A 92 -2.09 8.73 -12.06
CA ILE A 92 -2.85 7.57 -12.54
C ILE A 92 -3.68 6.88 -11.44
N ALA A 93 -3.39 7.17 -10.18
CA ALA A 93 -4.05 6.58 -9.02
C ALA A 93 -4.31 7.66 -7.96
N ASP A 94 -5.30 7.41 -7.10
CA ASP A 94 -5.66 8.31 -6.00
C ASP A 94 -4.66 8.19 -4.83
N ILE A 95 -4.08 6.99 -4.65
CA ILE A 95 -3.01 6.69 -3.69
C ILE A 95 -1.85 6.01 -4.43
N ILE A 96 -0.64 6.48 -4.17
CA ILE A 96 0.61 5.89 -4.64
C ILE A 96 1.39 5.40 -3.42
N ILE A 97 1.74 4.13 -3.43
CA ILE A 97 2.56 3.50 -2.38
C ILE A 97 3.95 3.29 -2.95
N THR A 98 4.92 4.06 -2.48
CA THR A 98 6.33 3.87 -2.83
C THR A 98 7.01 3.09 -1.72
N ILE A 99 7.57 1.93 -2.05
CA ILE A 99 8.36 1.11 -1.13
C ILE A 99 9.83 1.46 -1.35
N GLY A 100 10.44 2.10 -0.35
CA GLY A 100 11.85 2.43 -0.29
C GLY A 100 12.70 1.34 0.38
N GLN A 101 14.01 1.50 0.28
CA GLN A 101 15.00 0.57 0.83
C GLN A 101 14.88 0.39 2.35
N ASP A 102 14.39 1.40 3.07
CA ASP A 102 14.05 1.35 4.50
C ASP A 102 13.05 0.25 4.87
N ASN A 103 12.42 -0.36 3.86
CA ASN A 103 11.34 -1.32 3.96
C ASN A 103 11.52 -2.50 2.99
N GLY A 104 12.75 -2.74 2.51
CA GLY A 104 13.09 -3.83 1.59
C GLY A 104 12.84 -5.24 2.12
N GLU A 105 12.71 -5.40 3.44
CA GLU A 105 12.42 -6.68 4.10
C GLU A 105 10.94 -6.87 4.47
N LEU A 106 10.03 -6.02 3.96
CA LEU A 106 8.61 -6.04 4.34
C LEU A 106 8.04 -7.47 4.34
N THR A 107 7.80 -7.97 5.55
CA THR A 107 7.28 -9.31 5.79
C THR A 107 5.82 -9.18 6.19
N PHE A 108 4.93 -9.74 5.39
CA PHE A 108 3.50 -9.76 5.66
C PHE A 108 3.18 -11.02 6.48
N PHE A 109 2.79 -10.84 7.74
CA PHE A 109 2.51 -11.92 8.70
C PHE A 109 1.04 -12.37 8.69
#